data_AF-A0A3B0C612-F1
#
_entry.id   AF-A0A3B0C612-F1
#
_cell.length_a   1.000
_cell.length_b   1.000
_cell.length_c   1.000
_cell.angle_alpha   90.00
_cell.angle_beta   90.00
_cell.angle_gamma   90.00
#
_symmetry.space_group_name_H-M   'P 1'
#
loop_
_entity.id
_entity.type
_entity.pdbx_description
1 polymer ?
#
loop_
_entity_poly.entity_id
_entity_poly.type
_entity_poly.pdbx_seq_one_letter_code
_entity_poly.pdbx_strand_id
1 'polypeptide(L)'
;MLYRQDFKKISANNTVTITSYKKNGGDYVFVGGFGNIDVFSLNKEGLLTPISNHELYKQKGPARGMVADHINGTDFLFVANKYGNVIETFKILDNGSLDRVALVEDTDETHLGVAITLQVVHMKKSSYLFIGGLEETPGLSCFKILNDGKLEHVQSMKDDETIFTDGIIGMYTHKINGKTFLYTGGFQDNGVSSFRVYENGKFKNINNIGDNKTDRFLTGAYPVTGVQLGGNYYVIVGHRHHKYYERNGFIKNTDFFYHGDGVSVFKINTKGALVPHFVLKDDEHTKLQGQTRIEVVSVTEDEAILAVGTRDDASIQLCRLNKEGVLSPLNYLETGFSIYYGLRSHNIDSTDFLIAGSNRFDLHKVASYKVAPKIDTEGKVLRHVVNLKYKAEASEAQIEEAIKTFIDIKNDIPEIASIEWGINNSTEGASKGFTHSFTLTFNDEHAREIYLFHKAHLDLVSKVGPIIEDVFVMDYWTEK
;
A
#
# COMPACT_ATOMS: atom_id res chain seq x y z
N MET A 1 -0.56 6.87 -16.04
CA MET A 1 0.08 7.81 -15.10
C MET A 1 -0.72 7.84 -13.81
N LEU A 2 -0.08 8.34 -12.75
CA LEU A 2 -0.68 8.53 -11.44
C LEU A 2 -0.67 10.02 -11.11
N TYR A 3 -1.84 10.59 -10.88
CA TYR A 3 -2.01 12.02 -10.61
C TYR A 3 -2.48 12.21 -9.18
N ARG A 4 -1.63 12.77 -8.31
CA ARG A 4 -2.01 13.05 -6.92
C ARG A 4 -3.24 13.96 -6.89
N GLN A 5 -4.27 13.54 -6.15
CA GLN A 5 -5.49 14.32 -5.93
C GLN A 5 -5.49 15.00 -4.56
N ASP A 6 -5.01 14.30 -3.54
CA ASP A 6 -4.97 14.81 -2.17
C ASP A 6 -3.86 14.13 -1.36
N PHE A 7 -3.53 14.73 -0.22
CA PHE A 7 -2.81 14.07 0.85
C PHE A 7 -3.26 14.62 2.20
N LYS A 8 -3.30 13.75 3.21
CA LYS A 8 -3.75 14.10 4.57
C LYS A 8 -2.76 13.59 5.61
N LYS A 9 -2.70 14.30 6.74
CA LYS A 9 -2.00 13.81 7.92
C LYS A 9 -2.75 12.60 8.50
N ILE A 10 -2.00 11.70 9.10
CA ILE A 10 -2.52 10.55 9.85
C ILE A 10 -2.14 10.67 11.33
N SER A 11 -2.93 10.07 12.23
CA SER A 11 -2.62 10.00 13.66
C SER A 11 -1.72 8.81 14.02
N ALA A 12 -1.67 7.77 13.17
CA ALA A 12 -0.69 6.71 13.31
C ALA A 12 0.76 7.22 13.08
N ASN A 13 1.73 6.59 13.73
CA ASN A 13 3.13 7.01 13.64
C ASN A 13 3.75 6.81 12.24
N ASN A 14 3.13 5.98 11.43
CA ASN A 14 3.46 5.74 10.03
C ASN A 14 2.26 5.04 9.36
N THR A 15 2.36 4.77 8.06
CA THR A 15 1.43 3.89 7.35
C THR A 15 2.09 2.54 7.09
N VAL A 16 1.54 1.49 7.69
CA VAL A 16 1.97 0.12 7.42
C VAL A 16 1.08 -0.53 6.38
N THR A 17 -0.24 -0.40 6.51
CA THR A 17 -1.22 -1.07 5.66
C THR A 17 -2.39 -0.16 5.35
N ILE A 18 -3.00 -0.34 4.17
CA ILE A 18 -4.21 0.40 3.77
C ILE A 18 -5.21 -0.62 3.22
N THR A 19 -6.47 -0.49 3.62
CA THR A 19 -7.59 -1.13 2.94
C THR A 19 -8.72 -0.13 2.72
N SER A 20 -9.70 -0.49 1.91
CA SER A 20 -10.82 0.38 1.55
C SER A 20 -12.10 -0.42 1.45
N TYR A 21 -13.24 0.21 1.73
CA TYR A 21 -14.54 -0.45 1.72
C TYR A 21 -15.65 0.47 1.23
N LYS A 22 -16.62 -0.10 0.50
CA LYS A 22 -17.82 0.62 0.07
C LYS A 22 -19.00 0.23 0.95
N LYS A 23 -19.70 1.21 1.51
CA LYS A 23 -20.88 0.98 2.34
C LYS A 23 -21.89 2.10 2.17
N ASN A 24 -23.15 1.76 1.95
CA ASN A 24 -24.28 2.71 1.84
C ASN A 24 -24.02 3.87 0.85
N GLY A 25 -23.31 3.61 -0.25
CA GLY A 25 -22.93 4.63 -1.24
C GLY A 25 -21.76 5.54 -0.84
N GLY A 26 -21.15 5.33 0.32
CA GLY A 26 -19.90 5.94 0.74
C GLY A 26 -18.69 5.04 0.47
N ASP A 27 -17.57 5.67 0.14
CA ASP A 27 -16.28 5.02 -0.05
C ASP A 27 -15.35 5.39 1.12
N TYR A 28 -14.86 4.38 1.83
CA TYR A 28 -14.08 4.54 3.05
C TYR A 28 -12.68 3.96 2.89
N VAL A 29 -11.70 4.64 3.48
CA VAL A 29 -10.29 4.25 3.49
C VAL A 29 -9.85 4.10 4.94
N PHE A 30 -9.25 2.95 5.24
CA PHE A 30 -8.69 2.65 6.55
C PHE A 30 -7.17 2.57 6.44
N VAL A 31 -6.47 3.45 7.16
CA VAL A 31 -5.02 3.59 7.13
C VAL A 31 -4.47 3.11 8.46
N GLY A 32 -3.87 1.92 8.46
CA GLY A 32 -3.32 1.27 9.65
C GLY A 32 -1.83 1.49 9.80
N GLY A 33 -1.40 1.79 11.03
CA GLY A 33 0.01 1.96 11.36
C GLY A 33 0.32 1.58 12.80
N PHE A 34 1.44 2.07 13.31
CA PHE A 34 1.74 1.96 14.74
C PHE A 34 0.79 2.84 15.56
N GLY A 35 0.18 2.23 16.58
CA GLY A 35 -0.71 2.89 17.54
C GLY A 35 -2.16 3.01 17.09
N ASN A 36 -2.41 3.41 15.85
CA ASN A 36 -3.75 3.80 15.39
C ASN A 36 -4.14 3.22 14.02
N ILE A 37 -5.46 3.24 13.78
CA ILE A 37 -6.09 3.15 12.46
C ILE A 37 -6.83 4.47 12.22
N ASP A 38 -6.46 5.19 11.16
CA ASP A 38 -7.16 6.39 10.71
C ASP A 38 -8.23 6.03 9.67
N VAL A 39 -9.39 6.67 9.76
CA VAL A 39 -10.54 6.45 8.87
C VAL A 39 -10.80 7.72 8.07
N PHE A 40 -10.90 7.58 6.75
CA PHE A 40 -11.23 8.66 5.83
C PHE A 40 -12.41 8.26 4.95
N SER A 41 -13.24 9.22 4.54
CA SER A 41 -14.02 9.06 3.30
C SER A 41 -13.17 9.48 2.11
N LEU A 42 -13.41 8.83 0.98
CA LEU A 42 -12.86 9.19 -0.33
C LEU A 42 -14.01 9.63 -1.23
N ASN A 43 -13.92 10.80 -1.84
CA ASN A 43 -14.93 11.25 -2.81
C ASN A 43 -14.51 10.97 -4.26
N LYS A 44 -15.41 11.25 -5.20
CA LYS A 44 -15.20 11.02 -6.65
C LYS A 44 -14.10 11.90 -7.27
N GLU A 45 -13.69 12.98 -6.61
CA GLU A 45 -12.53 13.80 -6.98
C GLU A 45 -11.22 13.24 -6.41
N GLY A 46 -11.28 12.18 -5.60
CA GLY A 46 -10.13 11.59 -4.93
C GLY A 46 -9.71 12.33 -3.65
N LEU A 47 -10.53 13.22 -3.11
CA LEU A 47 -10.24 13.94 -1.87
C LEU A 47 -10.52 13.06 -0.65
N LEU A 48 -9.61 13.09 0.32
CA LEU A 48 -9.70 12.34 1.57
C LEU A 48 -10.26 13.24 2.67
N THR A 49 -11.35 12.84 3.32
CA THR A 49 -11.90 13.59 4.47
C THR A 49 -11.78 12.75 5.74
N PRO A 50 -11.07 13.22 6.80
CA PRO A 50 -10.97 12.47 8.06
C PRO A 50 -12.34 12.25 8.69
N ILE A 51 -12.58 11.04 9.21
CA ILE A 51 -13.82 10.65 9.90
C ILE A 51 -13.54 10.38 11.37
N SER A 52 -12.64 9.44 11.66
CA SER A 52 -12.30 9.00 13.00
C SER A 52 -10.89 8.40 13.03
N ASN A 53 -10.39 8.17 14.23
CA ASN A 53 -9.22 7.32 14.47
C ASN A 53 -9.54 6.33 15.59
N HIS A 54 -8.87 5.20 15.58
CA HIS A 54 -9.09 4.12 16.53
C HIS A 54 -7.75 3.58 17.03
N GLU A 55 -7.55 3.65 18.34
CA GLU A 55 -6.38 3.06 18.99
C GLU A 55 -6.43 1.53 18.90
N LEU A 56 -5.30 0.96 18.47
CA LEU A 56 -5.08 -0.47 18.49
C LEU A 56 -5.03 -0.99 19.94
N TYR A 57 -5.35 -2.26 20.12
CA TYR A 57 -5.30 -2.91 21.42
C TYR A 57 -3.91 -2.74 22.08
N LYS A 58 -3.91 -2.41 23.38
CA LYS A 58 -2.72 -2.05 24.19
C LYS A 58 -1.95 -0.80 23.69
N GLN A 59 -2.50 -0.02 22.75
CA GLN A 59 -1.76 1.02 22.01
C GLN A 59 -0.46 0.48 21.39
N LYS A 60 -0.43 -0.83 21.14
CA LYS A 60 0.65 -1.54 20.47
C LYS A 60 0.18 -1.85 19.06
N GLY A 61 1.14 -1.90 18.15
CA GLY A 61 0.91 -2.03 16.71
C GLY A 61 2.21 -2.44 16.03
N PRO A 62 2.25 -2.54 14.70
CA PRO A 62 1.30 -1.93 13.80
C PRO A 62 0.08 -2.80 13.49
N ALA A 63 -0.99 -2.16 13.03
CA ALA A 63 -1.99 -2.80 12.19
C ALA A 63 -1.29 -3.27 10.90
N ARG A 64 -1.06 -4.58 10.78
CA ARG A 64 -0.20 -5.15 9.74
C ARG A 64 -1.01 -5.77 8.61
N GLY A 65 -1.89 -6.71 8.96
CA GLY A 65 -2.89 -7.25 8.05
C GLY A 65 -4.23 -6.55 8.26
N MET A 66 -4.89 -6.10 7.20
CA MET A 66 -6.21 -5.48 7.27
C MET A 66 -7.08 -5.95 6.10
N VAL A 67 -8.29 -6.41 6.40
CA VAL A 67 -9.28 -6.79 5.38
C VAL A 67 -10.68 -6.39 5.85
N ALA A 68 -11.43 -5.71 4.97
CA ALA A 68 -12.80 -5.31 5.21
C ALA A 68 -13.74 -6.14 4.34
N ASP A 69 -14.83 -6.67 4.91
CA ASP A 69 -15.76 -7.54 4.19
C ASP A 69 -17.16 -7.54 4.83
N HIS A 70 -18.16 -7.94 4.04
CA HIS A 70 -19.55 -8.08 4.45
C HIS A 70 -19.83 -9.52 4.93
N ILE A 71 -20.20 -9.68 6.19
CA ILE A 71 -20.49 -10.99 6.80
C ILE A 71 -21.93 -11.01 7.31
N ASN A 72 -22.80 -11.79 6.66
CA ASN A 72 -24.18 -12.06 7.09
C ASN A 72 -24.96 -10.82 7.56
N GLY A 73 -24.92 -9.71 6.81
CA GLY A 73 -25.64 -8.47 7.12
C GLY A 73 -24.83 -7.45 7.92
N THR A 74 -23.59 -7.76 8.33
CA THR A 74 -22.73 -6.82 9.05
C THR A 74 -21.40 -6.64 8.32
N ASP A 75 -20.97 -5.39 8.14
CA ASP A 75 -19.67 -5.05 7.57
C ASP A 75 -18.61 -5.01 8.67
N PHE A 76 -17.52 -5.74 8.49
CA PHE A 76 -16.43 -5.81 9.45
C PHE A 76 -15.10 -5.40 8.83
N LEU A 77 -14.23 -4.84 9.65
CA LEU A 77 -12.80 -4.69 9.41
C LEU A 77 -12.07 -5.62 10.38
N PHE A 78 -11.32 -6.57 9.84
CA PHE A 78 -10.43 -7.46 10.58
C PHE A 78 -9.00 -6.90 10.53
N VAL A 79 -8.34 -6.86 11.68
CA VAL A 79 -7.01 -6.25 11.84
C VAL A 79 -6.09 -7.19 12.59
N ALA A 80 -4.97 -7.54 11.97
CA ALA A 80 -3.88 -8.25 12.62
C ALA A 80 -2.95 -7.23 13.29
N ASN A 81 -3.01 -7.15 14.61
CA ASN A 81 -2.17 -6.27 15.42
C ASN A 81 -0.90 -7.01 15.86
N LYS A 82 0.21 -6.75 15.16
CA LYS A 82 1.47 -7.52 15.30
C LYS A 82 2.00 -7.55 16.74
N TYR A 83 2.13 -6.41 17.42
CA TYR A 83 2.66 -6.36 18.81
C TYR A 83 1.58 -6.38 19.89
N GLY A 84 0.30 -6.29 19.51
CA GLY A 84 -0.82 -6.63 20.39
C GLY A 84 -1.03 -8.13 20.55
N ASN A 85 -0.50 -8.93 19.60
CA ASN A 85 -0.68 -10.38 19.47
C ASN A 85 -2.16 -10.79 19.40
N VAL A 86 -2.95 -10.01 18.65
CA VAL A 86 -4.40 -10.21 18.51
C VAL A 86 -4.88 -9.98 17.09
N ILE A 87 -5.99 -10.64 16.77
CA ILE A 87 -6.88 -10.22 15.69
C ILE A 87 -7.99 -9.38 16.30
N GLU A 88 -8.04 -8.11 15.93
CA GLU A 88 -9.10 -7.20 16.31
C GLU A 88 -10.17 -7.20 15.22
N THR A 89 -11.44 -7.30 15.64
CA THR A 89 -12.58 -7.18 14.72
C THR A 89 -13.36 -5.93 15.06
N PHE A 90 -13.54 -5.07 14.07
CA PHE A 90 -14.33 -3.86 14.17
C PHE A 90 -15.56 -3.97 13.28
N LYS A 91 -16.72 -3.59 13.78
CA LYS A 91 -17.89 -3.30 12.94
C LYS A 91 -17.68 -1.95 12.26
N ILE A 92 -17.94 -1.89 10.96
CA ILE A 92 -17.92 -0.64 10.18
C ILE A 92 -19.32 -0.01 10.27
N LEU A 93 -19.41 1.15 10.91
CA LEU A 93 -20.65 1.91 11.09
C LEU A 93 -21.05 2.62 9.78
N ASP A 94 -22.27 3.15 9.71
CA ASP A 94 -22.82 3.74 8.48
C ASP A 94 -22.08 4.99 8.00
N ASN A 95 -21.36 5.68 8.89
CA ASN A 95 -20.49 6.79 8.56
C ASN A 95 -19.04 6.37 8.27
N GLY A 96 -18.74 5.07 8.27
CA GLY A 96 -17.39 4.51 8.08
C GLY A 96 -16.56 4.36 9.35
N SER A 97 -16.93 4.99 10.47
CA SER A 97 -16.22 4.84 11.74
C SER A 97 -16.30 3.41 12.27
N LEU A 98 -15.40 3.05 13.18
CA LEU A 98 -15.20 1.67 13.64
C LEU A 98 -15.70 1.48 15.08
N ASP A 99 -16.31 0.33 15.36
CA ASP A 99 -16.65 -0.11 16.71
C ASP A 99 -16.05 -1.49 16.99
N ARG A 100 -15.22 -1.64 18.02
CA ARG A 100 -14.53 -2.92 18.29
C ARG A 100 -15.51 -3.92 18.90
N VAL A 101 -15.75 -5.03 18.22
CA VAL A 101 -16.74 -6.05 18.63
C VAL A 101 -16.11 -7.35 19.10
N ALA A 102 -14.88 -7.67 18.68
CA ALA A 102 -14.19 -8.87 19.10
C ALA A 102 -12.67 -8.71 19.12
N LEU A 103 -12.03 -9.54 19.95
CA LEU A 103 -10.58 -9.72 20.06
C LEU A 103 -10.30 -11.22 20.16
N VAL A 104 -9.36 -11.70 19.36
CA VAL A 104 -8.88 -13.09 19.43
C VAL A 104 -7.37 -13.07 19.59
N GLU A 105 -6.90 -13.61 20.70
CA GLU A 105 -5.46 -13.75 21.00
C GLU A 105 -4.88 -14.96 20.26
N ASP A 106 -3.60 -14.88 19.92
CA ASP A 106 -2.85 -16.04 19.43
C ASP A 106 -2.57 -17.02 20.59
N THR A 107 -2.72 -18.32 20.30
CA THR A 107 -2.40 -19.44 21.19
C THR A 107 -1.44 -20.40 20.49
N ASP A 108 -0.83 -21.31 21.26
CA ASP A 108 0.09 -22.32 20.72
C ASP A 108 -0.57 -23.22 19.66
N GLU A 109 -1.89 -23.42 19.74
CA GLU A 109 -2.68 -24.21 18.79
C GLU A 109 -3.08 -23.44 17.53
N THR A 110 -3.21 -22.11 17.62
CA THR A 110 -3.61 -21.31 16.46
C THR A 110 -2.47 -21.04 15.51
N HIS A 111 -1.21 -21.17 15.95
CA HIS A 111 -0.02 -21.01 15.11
C HIS A 111 -0.04 -19.69 14.30
N LEU A 112 -0.51 -18.58 14.90
CA LEU A 112 -0.51 -17.30 14.20
C LEU A 112 0.87 -16.67 14.24
N GLY A 113 1.69 -16.94 15.27
CA GLY A 113 3.11 -16.65 15.29
C GLY A 113 3.40 -15.24 14.79
N VAL A 114 2.75 -14.25 15.41
CA VAL A 114 2.57 -12.89 14.87
C VAL A 114 1.76 -12.86 13.57
N ALA A 115 0.45 -12.64 13.69
CA ALA A 115 -0.44 -12.46 12.55
C ALA A 115 -0.05 -11.23 11.71
N ILE A 116 0.09 -11.41 10.39
CA ILE A 116 0.53 -10.34 9.48
C ILE A 116 -0.31 -10.19 8.21
N THR A 117 -1.02 -11.23 7.78
CA THR A 117 -1.79 -11.21 6.53
C THR A 117 -3.14 -11.86 6.77
N LEU A 118 -4.19 -11.27 6.20
CA LEU A 118 -5.58 -11.68 6.37
C LEU A 118 -6.25 -11.83 5.02
N GLN A 119 -7.06 -12.87 4.86
CA GLN A 119 -7.87 -13.10 3.65
C GLN A 119 -9.24 -13.66 4.05
N VAL A 120 -10.32 -12.94 3.69
CA VAL A 120 -11.68 -13.46 3.86
C VAL A 120 -12.04 -14.37 2.69
N VAL A 121 -12.73 -15.48 2.98
CA VAL A 121 -13.18 -16.47 2.02
C VAL A 121 -14.65 -16.81 2.28
N HIS A 122 -15.51 -16.46 1.32
CA HIS A 122 -16.94 -16.77 1.35
C HIS A 122 -17.23 -18.16 0.76
N MET A 123 -17.75 -19.05 1.59
CA MET A 123 -18.35 -20.33 1.19
C MET A 123 -19.87 -20.24 1.19
N LYS A 124 -20.57 -21.29 0.75
CA LYS A 124 -22.03 -21.23 0.57
C LYS A 124 -22.81 -20.96 1.85
N LYS A 125 -22.30 -21.44 2.98
CA LYS A 125 -23.00 -21.38 4.29
C LYS A 125 -22.30 -20.52 5.33
N SER A 126 -21.05 -20.15 5.10
CA SER A 126 -20.20 -19.52 6.12
C SER A 126 -19.05 -18.77 5.45
N SER A 127 -18.54 -17.78 6.15
CA SER A 127 -17.36 -17.03 5.76
C SER A 127 -16.21 -17.38 6.70
N TYR A 128 -15.01 -17.42 6.15
CA TYR A 128 -13.81 -17.83 6.87
C TYR A 128 -12.73 -16.77 6.76
N LEU A 129 -11.99 -16.53 7.83
CA LEU A 129 -10.81 -15.69 7.86
C LEU A 129 -9.58 -16.59 7.85
N PHE A 130 -8.79 -16.47 6.78
CA PHE A 130 -7.47 -17.07 6.69
C PHE A 130 -6.44 -16.09 7.22
N ILE A 131 -5.51 -16.59 8.03
CA ILE A 131 -4.52 -15.80 8.73
C ILE A 131 -3.15 -16.43 8.51
N GLY A 132 -2.20 -15.59 8.10
CA GLY A 132 -0.81 -15.96 7.89
C GLY A 132 0.10 -15.41 8.98
N GLY A 133 0.97 -16.27 9.51
CA GLY A 133 1.98 -15.95 10.52
C GLY A 133 3.37 -15.62 9.96
N LEU A 134 4.25 -15.08 10.81
CA LEU A 134 5.61 -14.67 10.42
C LEU A 134 6.75 -15.24 11.29
N GLU A 135 6.54 -15.34 12.60
CA GLU A 135 7.59 -15.56 13.60
C GLU A 135 7.17 -16.68 14.56
N GLU A 136 8.12 -17.24 15.32
CA GLU A 136 7.91 -18.26 16.38
C GLU A 136 7.31 -19.60 15.92
N THR A 137 6.01 -19.63 15.60
CA THR A 137 5.25 -20.81 15.18
C THR A 137 4.46 -20.54 13.89
N PRO A 138 5.13 -20.14 12.79
CA PRO A 138 4.44 -19.70 11.59
C PRO A 138 3.66 -20.84 10.93
N GLY A 139 2.59 -20.44 10.25
CA GLY A 139 1.73 -21.34 9.52
C GLY A 139 0.55 -20.61 8.91
N LEU A 140 -0.38 -21.40 8.39
CA LEU A 140 -1.65 -20.96 7.85
C LEU A 140 -2.78 -21.42 8.75
N SER A 141 -3.64 -20.50 9.14
CA SER A 141 -4.76 -20.79 10.04
C SER A 141 -6.07 -20.28 9.47
N CYS A 142 -7.13 -21.05 9.70
CA CYS A 142 -8.48 -20.75 9.26
C CYS A 142 -9.41 -20.65 10.46
N PHE A 143 -10.17 -19.57 10.50
CA PHE A 143 -11.22 -19.35 11.47
C PHE A 143 -12.55 -19.15 10.76
N LYS A 144 -13.62 -19.68 11.32
CA LYS A 144 -14.98 -19.34 10.91
C LYS A 144 -15.34 -17.99 11.51
N ILE A 145 -15.92 -17.11 10.70
CA ILE A 145 -16.40 -15.80 11.14
C ILE A 145 -17.84 -15.96 11.62
N LEU A 146 -18.10 -15.61 12.88
CA LEU A 146 -19.42 -15.61 13.48
C LEU A 146 -20.16 -14.29 13.19
N ASN A 147 -21.48 -14.29 13.34
CA ASN A 147 -22.34 -13.13 13.02
C ASN A 147 -22.04 -11.90 13.90
N ASP A 148 -21.46 -12.10 15.09
CA ASP A 148 -21.04 -11.03 16.00
C ASP A 148 -19.58 -10.58 15.75
N GLY A 149 -18.92 -11.10 14.71
CA GLY A 149 -17.55 -10.78 14.36
C GLY A 149 -16.50 -11.62 15.10
N LYS A 150 -16.89 -12.49 16.05
CA LYS A 150 -15.94 -13.41 16.69
C LYS A 150 -15.42 -14.45 15.71
N LEU A 151 -14.24 -14.98 16.02
CA LEU A 151 -13.58 -16.01 15.22
C LEU A 151 -13.54 -17.33 15.97
N GLU A 152 -14.01 -18.39 15.33
CA GLU A 152 -13.94 -19.76 15.85
C GLU A 152 -12.90 -20.54 15.05
N HIS A 153 -11.88 -21.08 15.72
CA HIS A 153 -10.82 -21.85 15.06
C HIS A 153 -11.38 -23.07 14.32
N VAL A 154 -10.89 -23.33 13.11
CA VAL A 154 -11.31 -24.47 12.27
C VAL A 154 -10.15 -25.44 12.03
N GLN A 155 -9.02 -24.90 11.57
CA GLN A 155 -7.85 -25.67 11.21
C GLN A 155 -6.63 -24.74 11.19
N SER A 156 -5.51 -25.23 11.72
CA SER A 156 -4.18 -24.68 11.47
C SER A 156 -3.31 -25.70 10.75
N MET A 157 -2.36 -25.21 9.96
CA MET A 157 -1.31 -25.98 9.32
C MET A 157 0.00 -25.29 9.63
N LYS A 158 0.83 -25.96 10.43
CA LYS A 158 2.19 -25.50 10.73
C LYS A 158 3.02 -25.55 9.46
N ASP A 159 3.94 -24.60 9.35
CA ASP A 159 5.04 -24.68 8.40
C ASP A 159 5.96 -25.91 8.62
N ASP A 160 6.50 -26.45 7.51
CA ASP A 160 7.46 -27.56 7.50
C ASP A 160 8.40 -27.46 6.29
N GLU A 161 9.37 -28.37 6.18
CA GLU A 161 10.38 -28.35 5.10
C GLU A 161 9.81 -28.48 3.67
N THR A 162 8.54 -28.84 3.52
CA THR A 162 7.90 -29.15 2.23
C THR A 162 6.89 -28.09 1.79
N ILE A 163 6.37 -27.28 2.70
CA ILE A 163 5.37 -26.24 2.46
C ILE A 163 6.03 -24.89 2.68
N PHE A 164 5.73 -23.91 1.82
CA PHE A 164 6.30 -22.57 1.93
C PHE A 164 5.30 -21.62 2.58
N THR A 165 5.24 -21.66 3.91
CA THR A 165 4.28 -20.92 4.76
C THR A 165 4.94 -20.21 5.95
N ASP A 166 6.26 -20.17 6.02
CA ASP A 166 6.99 -19.34 6.94
C ASP A 166 7.05 -17.89 6.42
N GLY A 167 6.36 -17.00 7.13
CA GLY A 167 6.22 -15.61 6.70
C GLY A 167 5.21 -15.42 5.58
N ILE A 168 3.96 -15.82 5.81
CA ILE A 168 2.87 -15.59 4.84
C ILE A 168 2.56 -14.10 4.77
N ILE A 169 3.19 -13.42 3.81
CA ILE A 169 3.06 -11.97 3.62
C ILE A 169 1.98 -11.63 2.57
N GLY A 170 1.78 -12.51 1.59
CA GLY A 170 0.75 -12.37 0.57
C GLY A 170 -0.20 -13.55 0.57
N MET A 171 -1.49 -13.27 0.39
CA MET A 171 -2.53 -14.27 0.20
C MET A 171 -3.53 -13.83 -0.88
N TYR A 172 -4.00 -14.78 -1.68
CA TYR A 172 -5.03 -14.54 -2.68
C TYR A 172 -5.89 -15.78 -2.91
N THR A 173 -7.15 -15.62 -3.34
CA THR A 173 -8.03 -16.74 -3.67
C THR A 173 -8.60 -16.70 -5.08
N HIS A 174 -8.69 -17.87 -5.71
CA HIS A 174 -9.46 -18.08 -6.93
C HIS A 174 -10.66 -19.00 -6.67
N LYS A 175 -11.76 -18.77 -7.38
CA LYS A 175 -12.86 -19.75 -7.52
C LYS A 175 -12.87 -20.28 -8.94
N ILE A 176 -12.54 -21.57 -9.10
CA ILE A 176 -12.44 -22.25 -10.40
C ILE A 176 -13.40 -23.42 -10.41
N ASN A 177 -14.38 -23.42 -11.32
CA ASN A 177 -15.38 -24.48 -11.47
C ASN A 177 -16.06 -24.86 -10.14
N GLY A 178 -16.46 -23.85 -9.35
CA GLY A 178 -17.13 -24.03 -8.06
C GLY A 178 -16.21 -24.50 -6.91
N LYS A 179 -14.90 -24.58 -7.13
CA LYS A 179 -13.89 -24.91 -6.11
C LYS A 179 -13.08 -23.66 -5.77
N THR A 180 -12.93 -23.39 -4.48
CA THR A 180 -12.07 -22.34 -3.93
C THR A 180 -10.64 -22.82 -3.73
N PHE A 181 -9.70 -21.99 -4.15
CA PHE A 181 -8.26 -22.21 -4.01
C PHE A 181 -7.63 -20.98 -3.36
N LEU A 182 -6.67 -21.21 -2.48
CA LEU A 182 -5.90 -20.18 -1.78
C LEU A 182 -4.43 -20.32 -2.15
N TYR A 183 -3.76 -19.20 -2.33
CA TYR A 183 -2.35 -19.12 -2.68
C TYR A 183 -1.64 -18.23 -1.68
N THR A 184 -0.46 -18.65 -1.23
CA THR A 184 0.34 -17.93 -0.22
C THR A 184 1.76 -17.74 -0.72
N GLY A 185 2.41 -16.66 -0.28
CA GLY A 185 3.84 -16.44 -0.45
C GLY A 185 4.56 -16.52 0.89
N GLY A 186 5.51 -17.44 1.02
CA GLY A 186 6.33 -17.66 2.22
C GLY A 186 7.63 -16.86 2.11
N PHE A 187 7.71 -15.75 2.85
CA PHE A 187 8.83 -14.84 2.83
C PHE A 187 10.13 -15.51 3.30
N GLN A 188 10.09 -16.31 4.36
CA GLN A 188 11.29 -16.96 4.89
C GLN A 188 11.69 -18.18 4.07
N ASP A 189 10.71 -18.86 3.47
CA ASP A 189 10.92 -20.07 2.68
C ASP A 189 11.30 -19.84 1.24
N ASN A 190 11.28 -18.59 0.78
CA ASN A 190 11.58 -18.23 -0.60
C ASN A 190 10.65 -18.93 -1.61
N GLY A 191 9.36 -19.01 -1.32
CA GLY A 191 8.46 -19.85 -2.12
C GLY A 191 6.99 -19.48 -2.05
N VAL A 192 6.19 -20.19 -2.84
CA VAL A 192 4.74 -20.07 -2.89
C VAL A 192 4.06 -21.42 -2.73
N SER A 193 2.89 -21.42 -2.11
CA SER A 193 2.10 -22.62 -1.83
C SER A 193 0.65 -22.44 -2.31
N SER A 194 0.02 -23.54 -2.75
CA SER A 194 -1.39 -23.54 -3.14
C SER A 194 -2.20 -24.54 -2.32
N PHE A 195 -3.46 -24.19 -2.04
CA PHE A 195 -4.34 -24.95 -1.16
C PHE A 195 -5.74 -25.07 -1.76
N ARG A 196 -6.37 -26.24 -1.60
CA ARG A 196 -7.81 -26.42 -1.80
C ARG A 196 -8.53 -26.05 -0.51
N VAL A 197 -9.53 -25.17 -0.58
CA VAL A 197 -10.36 -24.79 0.59
C VAL A 197 -11.78 -25.34 0.48
N TYR A 198 -12.17 -26.21 1.40
CA TYR A 198 -13.48 -26.88 1.40
C TYR A 198 -14.58 -26.03 2.05
N GLU A 199 -15.85 -26.37 1.78
CA GLU A 199 -17.01 -25.60 2.26
C GLU A 199 -17.08 -25.44 3.79
N ASN A 200 -16.43 -26.33 4.55
CA ASN A 200 -16.36 -26.27 6.01
C ASN A 200 -15.16 -25.49 6.54
N GLY A 201 -14.42 -24.78 5.67
CA GLY A 201 -13.22 -24.01 6.03
C GLY A 201 -11.94 -24.84 6.11
N LYS A 202 -12.03 -26.17 6.17
CA LYS A 202 -10.84 -27.02 6.11
C LYS A 202 -10.10 -26.81 4.80
N PHE A 203 -8.79 -27.00 4.81
CA PHE A 203 -7.95 -26.82 3.64
C PHE A 203 -6.85 -27.87 3.54
N LYS A 204 -6.37 -28.10 2.32
CA LYS A 204 -5.30 -29.07 2.04
C LYS A 204 -4.34 -28.50 1.01
N ASN A 205 -3.03 -28.64 1.27
CA ASN A 205 -1.98 -28.27 0.34
C ASN A 205 -2.10 -29.06 -0.99
N ILE A 206 -1.81 -28.40 -2.11
CA ILE A 206 -1.86 -28.97 -3.47
C ILE A 206 -0.45 -29.06 -4.03
N ASN A 207 0.27 -27.93 -4.12
CA ASN A 207 1.66 -27.90 -4.54
C ASN A 207 2.39 -26.67 -3.97
N ASN A 208 3.72 -26.79 -3.94
CA ASN A 208 4.65 -25.78 -3.46
C ASN A 208 5.73 -25.54 -4.52
N ILE A 209 6.12 -24.28 -4.72
CA ILE A 209 7.18 -23.87 -5.65
C ILE A 209 8.12 -22.92 -4.91
N GLY A 210 9.33 -23.38 -4.59
CA GLY A 210 10.36 -22.59 -3.91
C GLY A 210 11.31 -21.98 -4.92
N ASP A 211 12.20 -21.09 -4.53
CA ASP A 211 13.13 -20.43 -5.45
C ASP A 211 14.12 -21.42 -6.09
N ASN A 212 14.84 -21.00 -7.13
CA ASN A 212 15.93 -21.79 -7.72
C ASN A 212 17.19 -20.93 -7.90
N LYS A 213 18.15 -21.35 -8.72
CA LYS A 213 19.40 -20.57 -8.98
C LYS A 213 19.46 -20.02 -10.41
N THR A 214 18.35 -20.06 -11.15
CA THR A 214 18.34 -19.84 -12.60
C THR A 214 17.42 -18.69 -13.00
N ASP A 215 16.13 -18.83 -12.73
CA ASP A 215 15.10 -18.08 -13.43
C ASP A 215 13.84 -17.83 -12.59
N ARG A 216 13.89 -18.18 -11.31
CA ARG A 216 12.78 -17.97 -10.38
C ARG A 216 13.11 -16.80 -9.46
N PHE A 217 12.11 -15.97 -9.22
CA PHE A 217 12.24 -14.71 -8.47
C PHE A 217 11.31 -14.79 -7.25
N LEU A 218 11.61 -15.74 -6.37
CA LEU A 218 10.81 -16.02 -5.16
C LEU A 218 11.59 -15.89 -3.86
N THR A 219 12.90 -15.60 -3.89
CA THR A 219 13.62 -15.28 -2.66
C THR A 219 12.97 -14.06 -1.99
N GLY A 220 12.45 -14.27 -0.78
CA GLY A 220 11.61 -13.31 -0.08
C GLY A 220 10.24 -13.11 -0.73
N ALA A 221 9.57 -14.15 -1.22
CA ALA A 221 8.22 -14.07 -1.79
C ALA A 221 7.28 -13.25 -0.87
N TYR A 222 6.68 -12.20 -1.43
CA TYR A 222 6.11 -11.10 -0.64
C TYR A 222 4.65 -10.84 -1.00
N PRO A 223 4.25 -9.83 -1.80
CA PRO A 223 2.84 -9.66 -2.13
C PRO A 223 2.38 -10.76 -3.09
N VAL A 224 1.17 -11.27 -2.85
CA VAL A 224 0.48 -12.22 -3.73
C VAL A 224 -0.87 -11.63 -4.08
N THR A 225 -1.17 -11.58 -5.37
CA THR A 225 -2.49 -11.21 -5.90
C THR A 225 -2.83 -12.13 -7.07
N GLY A 226 -3.98 -11.94 -7.70
CA GLY A 226 -4.37 -12.73 -8.85
C GLY A 226 -5.47 -12.06 -9.68
N VAL A 227 -5.58 -12.52 -10.92
CA VAL A 227 -6.59 -12.05 -11.86
C VAL A 227 -7.12 -13.22 -12.68
N GLN A 228 -8.37 -13.10 -13.12
CA GLN A 228 -8.95 -13.98 -14.12
C GLN A 228 -9.10 -13.18 -15.41
N LEU A 229 -8.57 -13.71 -16.52
CA LEU A 229 -8.67 -13.12 -17.86
C LEU A 229 -9.28 -14.18 -18.80
N GLY A 230 -10.52 -13.96 -19.23
CA GLY A 230 -11.34 -14.98 -19.88
C GLY A 230 -11.38 -16.30 -19.09
N GLY A 231 -10.95 -17.39 -19.71
CA GLY A 231 -10.86 -18.71 -19.08
C GLY A 231 -9.54 -19.01 -18.34
N ASN A 232 -8.60 -18.06 -18.33
CA ASN A 232 -7.30 -18.22 -17.67
C ASN A 232 -7.33 -17.61 -16.25
N TYR A 233 -6.65 -18.28 -15.33
CA TYR A 233 -6.48 -17.83 -13.95
C TYR A 233 -4.99 -17.65 -13.68
N TYR A 234 -4.63 -16.47 -13.16
CA TYR A 234 -3.25 -16.10 -12.87
C TYR A 234 -3.08 -15.72 -11.40
N VAL A 235 -1.92 -16.04 -10.85
CA VAL A 235 -1.43 -15.55 -9.56
C VAL A 235 -0.14 -14.79 -9.84
N ILE A 236 -0.07 -13.56 -9.34
CA ILE A 236 1.04 -12.64 -9.51
C ILE A 236 1.71 -12.47 -8.16
N VAL A 237 3.03 -12.66 -8.15
CA VAL A 237 3.83 -12.73 -6.93
C VAL A 237 5.00 -11.78 -7.09
N GLY A 238 5.06 -10.79 -6.21
CA GLY A 238 6.25 -9.99 -6.02
C GLY A 238 7.15 -10.61 -4.97
N HIS A 239 8.33 -10.03 -4.81
CA HIS A 239 9.25 -10.43 -3.77
C HIS A 239 10.01 -9.24 -3.19
N ARG A 240 10.41 -9.39 -1.94
CA ARG A 240 11.33 -8.49 -1.27
C ARG A 240 12.58 -9.28 -0.96
N HIS A 241 13.52 -9.28 -1.90
CA HIS A 241 14.67 -10.15 -1.83
C HIS A 241 15.40 -10.08 -0.48
N HIS A 242 15.86 -11.22 0.04
CA HIS A 242 16.62 -11.28 1.30
C HIS A 242 17.93 -10.46 1.27
N LYS A 243 18.39 -10.07 0.06
CA LYS A 243 19.48 -9.10 -0.17
C LYS A 243 19.28 -7.80 0.62
N TYR A 244 18.03 -7.37 0.78
CA TYR A 244 17.68 -6.10 1.44
C TYR A 244 17.74 -6.18 2.96
N TYR A 245 18.20 -7.31 3.51
CA TYR A 245 18.28 -7.58 4.93
C TYR A 245 19.69 -8.04 5.32
N GLU A 246 20.06 -7.81 6.57
CA GLU A 246 21.31 -8.33 7.12
C GLU A 246 21.30 -9.86 7.12
N ARG A 247 22.41 -10.47 6.73
CA ARG A 247 22.55 -11.93 6.57
C ARG A 247 22.64 -12.73 7.89
N ASN A 248 22.32 -12.12 9.03
CA ASN A 248 22.21 -12.76 10.33
C ASN A 248 21.12 -12.02 11.12
N GLY A 249 20.04 -12.69 11.52
CA GLY A 249 18.93 -12.08 12.26
C GLY A 249 17.57 -12.50 11.72
N PHE A 250 16.84 -11.55 11.11
CA PHE A 250 15.45 -11.75 10.65
C PHE A 250 15.29 -12.80 9.53
N ILE A 251 16.32 -13.02 8.72
CA ILE A 251 16.31 -14.02 7.65
C ILE A 251 16.72 -15.39 8.21
N LYS A 252 15.83 -16.38 8.11
CA LYS A 252 16.07 -17.74 8.62
C LYS A 252 17.02 -18.55 7.73
N ASN A 253 16.84 -18.48 6.41
CA ASN A 253 17.71 -19.15 5.45
C ASN A 253 18.65 -18.15 4.77
N THR A 254 19.92 -18.19 5.14
CA THR A 254 20.94 -17.23 4.66
C THR A 254 21.66 -17.68 3.39
N ASP A 255 21.44 -18.92 2.95
CA ASP A 255 21.97 -19.47 1.68
C ASP A 255 20.97 -19.25 0.55
N PHE A 256 20.85 -17.99 0.10
CA PHE A 256 19.99 -17.59 -1.01
C PHE A 256 20.79 -17.03 -2.18
N PHE A 257 20.22 -17.10 -3.38
CA PHE A 257 20.80 -16.56 -4.60
C PHE A 257 20.03 -15.32 -5.06
N TYR A 258 20.73 -14.22 -5.33
CA TYR A 258 20.09 -13.00 -5.84
C TYR A 258 20.04 -12.95 -7.35
N HIS A 259 18.84 -13.08 -7.91
CA HIS A 259 18.58 -13.02 -9.35
C HIS A 259 18.38 -11.59 -9.91
N GLY A 260 18.39 -10.57 -9.04
CA GLY A 260 17.76 -9.29 -9.31
C GLY A 260 16.34 -9.24 -8.71
N ASP A 261 15.62 -8.17 -9.01
CA ASP A 261 14.20 -8.04 -8.66
C ASP A 261 13.31 -8.38 -9.86
N GLY A 262 12.12 -8.88 -9.59
CA GLY A 262 11.15 -9.21 -10.64
C GLY A 262 9.79 -9.60 -10.11
N VAL A 263 8.77 -9.50 -10.96
CA VAL A 263 7.39 -9.89 -10.65
C VAL A 263 7.08 -11.19 -11.37
N SER A 264 6.82 -12.25 -10.61
CA SER A 264 6.53 -13.58 -11.12
C SER A 264 5.04 -13.76 -11.40
N VAL A 265 4.70 -14.40 -12.51
CA VAL A 265 3.34 -14.79 -12.88
C VAL A 265 3.28 -16.32 -12.94
N PHE A 266 2.27 -16.87 -12.28
CA PHE A 266 1.91 -18.27 -12.30
C PHE A 266 0.57 -18.43 -13.00
N LYS A 267 0.49 -19.38 -13.92
CA LYS A 267 -0.79 -19.84 -14.48
C LYS A 267 -1.34 -20.94 -13.60
N ILE A 268 -2.65 -20.91 -13.34
CA ILE A 268 -3.30 -21.92 -12.51
C ILE A 268 -3.90 -23.02 -13.40
N ASN A 269 -3.58 -24.27 -13.11
CA ASN A 269 -4.15 -25.40 -13.82
C ASN A 269 -5.55 -25.79 -13.27
N THR A 270 -6.22 -26.73 -13.91
CA THR A 270 -7.59 -27.15 -13.54
C THR A 270 -7.71 -27.79 -12.16
N LYS A 271 -6.60 -28.20 -11.53
CA LYS A 271 -6.54 -28.72 -10.16
C LYS A 271 -6.27 -27.63 -9.12
N GLY A 272 -6.09 -26.37 -9.54
CA GLY A 272 -5.74 -25.25 -8.67
C GLY A 272 -4.26 -25.19 -8.31
N ALA A 273 -3.40 -25.94 -9.00
CA ALA A 273 -1.96 -25.90 -8.76
C ALA A 273 -1.31 -24.74 -9.51
N LEU A 274 -0.28 -24.15 -8.89
CA LEU A 274 0.56 -23.12 -9.49
C LEU A 274 1.46 -23.74 -10.57
N VAL A 275 1.58 -23.09 -11.72
CA VAL A 275 2.51 -23.44 -12.79
C VAL A 275 3.30 -22.18 -13.16
N PRO A 276 4.65 -22.16 -13.04
CA PRO A 276 5.45 -21.00 -13.46
C PRO A 276 5.14 -20.65 -14.90
N HIS A 277 4.97 -19.36 -15.19
CA HIS A 277 4.48 -18.91 -16.49
C HIS A 277 5.30 -17.77 -17.10
N PHE A 278 5.51 -16.69 -16.36
CA PHE A 278 6.25 -15.52 -16.84
C PHE A 278 6.94 -14.79 -15.68
N VAL A 279 8.01 -14.05 -15.95
CA VAL A 279 8.63 -13.13 -14.99
C VAL A 279 8.96 -11.82 -15.69
N LEU A 280 8.44 -10.71 -15.16
CA LEU A 280 8.92 -9.37 -15.52
C LEU A 280 10.13 -9.05 -14.65
N LYS A 281 11.32 -9.00 -15.25
CA LYS A 281 12.56 -8.66 -14.54
C LYS A 281 12.69 -7.15 -14.43
N ASP A 282 13.25 -6.68 -13.32
CA ASP A 282 13.63 -5.29 -13.14
C ASP A 282 14.81 -4.93 -14.05
N ASP A 283 14.77 -3.73 -14.62
CA ASP A 283 15.81 -3.11 -15.42
C ASP A 283 15.88 -1.58 -15.16
N GLU A 284 16.71 -0.86 -15.91
CA GLU A 284 16.89 0.59 -15.74
C GLU A 284 15.65 1.44 -16.08
N HIS A 285 14.62 0.86 -16.69
CA HIS A 285 13.39 1.52 -17.09
C HIS A 285 12.18 1.14 -16.23
N THR A 286 12.34 0.19 -15.31
CA THR A 286 11.31 -0.20 -14.34
C THR A 286 11.66 0.30 -12.95
N LYS A 287 10.63 0.31 -12.08
CA LYS A 287 10.79 0.59 -10.65
C LYS A 287 10.25 -0.57 -9.82
N LEU A 288 10.92 -1.72 -9.90
CA LEU A 288 10.47 -2.97 -9.28
C LEU A 288 11.38 -3.44 -8.12
N GLN A 289 12.25 -2.60 -7.56
CA GLN A 289 13.12 -2.98 -6.45
C GLN A 289 12.39 -2.99 -5.11
N GLY A 290 12.45 -4.14 -4.42
CA GLY A 290 11.90 -4.27 -3.07
C GLY A 290 10.38 -4.14 -3.01
N GLN A 291 9.69 -4.93 -3.82
CA GLN A 291 8.24 -4.94 -3.96
C GLN A 291 7.57 -5.40 -2.66
N THR A 292 6.57 -4.65 -2.22
CA THR A 292 5.88 -4.88 -0.93
C THR A 292 4.37 -5.03 -1.09
N ARG A 293 3.82 -4.55 -2.20
CA ARG A 293 2.39 -4.63 -2.51
C ARG A 293 2.14 -4.72 -4.01
N ILE A 294 1.14 -5.50 -4.42
CA ILE A 294 0.62 -5.50 -5.77
C ILE A 294 -0.90 -5.38 -5.68
N GLU A 295 -1.46 -4.32 -6.25
CA GLU A 295 -2.90 -4.10 -6.33
C GLU A 295 -3.37 -4.28 -7.77
N VAL A 296 -4.56 -4.88 -7.92
CA VAL A 296 -5.26 -4.91 -9.19
C VAL A 296 -6.03 -3.60 -9.32
N VAL A 297 -5.66 -2.79 -10.32
CA VAL A 297 -6.28 -1.48 -10.58
C VAL A 297 -7.57 -1.65 -11.36
N SER A 298 -7.50 -2.39 -12.47
CA SER A 298 -8.65 -2.66 -13.33
C SER A 298 -8.46 -3.98 -14.07
N VAL A 299 -9.58 -4.58 -14.47
CA VAL A 299 -9.61 -5.86 -15.19
C VAL A 299 -10.67 -5.76 -16.30
N THR A 300 -10.29 -6.19 -17.50
CA THR A 300 -11.19 -6.42 -18.64
C THR A 300 -11.17 -7.92 -18.98
N GLU A 301 -11.84 -8.33 -20.06
CA GLU A 301 -11.78 -9.73 -20.49
C GLU A 301 -10.36 -10.17 -20.90
N ASP A 302 -9.58 -9.27 -21.49
CA ASP A 302 -8.31 -9.58 -22.15
C ASP A 302 -7.08 -9.00 -21.45
N GLU A 303 -7.25 -8.14 -20.46
CA GLU A 303 -6.13 -7.55 -19.74
C GLU A 303 -6.47 -7.09 -18.32
N ALA A 304 -5.43 -6.95 -17.50
CA ALA A 304 -5.49 -6.29 -16.21
C ALA A 304 -4.39 -5.23 -16.08
N ILE A 305 -4.70 -4.15 -15.38
CA ILE A 305 -3.74 -3.14 -14.96
C ILE A 305 -3.40 -3.40 -13.49
N LEU A 306 -2.11 -3.50 -13.20
CA LEU A 306 -1.58 -3.77 -11.86
C LEU A 306 -0.72 -2.60 -11.40
N ALA A 307 -0.75 -2.31 -10.11
CA ALA A 307 0.12 -1.34 -9.45
C ALA A 307 1.04 -2.06 -8.46
N VAL A 308 2.34 -1.97 -8.67
CA VAL A 308 3.38 -2.55 -7.82
C VAL A 308 3.98 -1.44 -6.96
N GLY A 309 3.72 -1.49 -5.66
CA GLY A 309 4.32 -0.58 -4.69
C GLY A 309 5.70 -1.07 -4.29
N THR A 310 6.70 -0.19 -4.38
CA THR A 310 8.07 -0.50 -4.03
C THR A 310 8.57 0.34 -2.86
N ARG A 311 9.32 -0.31 -1.98
CA ARG A 311 9.95 0.37 -0.85
C ARG A 311 11.28 0.98 -1.23
N ASP A 312 12.07 0.27 -2.04
CA ASP A 312 13.48 0.58 -2.25
C ASP A 312 13.64 1.59 -3.41
N ASP A 313 12.82 1.50 -4.47
CA ASP A 313 12.68 2.59 -5.46
C ASP A 313 11.79 3.76 -4.99
N ALA A 314 11.09 3.62 -3.85
CA ALA A 314 10.11 4.59 -3.37
C ALA A 314 9.13 5.04 -4.46
N SER A 315 8.44 4.07 -5.07
CA SER A 315 7.63 4.30 -6.27
C SER A 315 6.38 3.42 -6.35
N ILE A 316 5.52 3.74 -7.32
CA ILE A 316 4.47 2.85 -7.79
C ILE A 316 4.70 2.59 -9.28
N GLN A 317 4.99 1.33 -9.64
CA GLN A 317 5.09 0.88 -11.02
C GLN A 317 3.72 0.36 -11.50
N LEU A 318 3.22 0.90 -12.61
CA LEU A 318 2.06 0.35 -13.32
C LEU A 318 2.52 -0.68 -14.35
N CYS A 319 1.84 -1.82 -14.37
CA CYS A 319 2.07 -2.91 -15.31
C CYS A 319 0.76 -3.34 -15.97
N ARG A 320 0.87 -3.88 -17.20
CA ARG A 320 -0.22 -4.54 -17.92
C ARG A 320 0.04 -6.04 -17.93
N LEU A 321 -0.96 -6.82 -17.51
CA LEU A 321 -1.02 -8.26 -17.77
C LEU A 321 -1.98 -8.51 -18.92
N ASN A 322 -1.52 -9.13 -20.00
CA ASN A 322 -2.39 -9.51 -21.12
C ASN A 322 -3.04 -10.89 -20.91
N LYS A 323 -3.96 -11.28 -21.81
CA LYS A 323 -4.71 -12.54 -21.78
C LYS A 323 -3.82 -13.78 -21.79
N GLU A 324 -2.63 -13.68 -22.37
CA GLU A 324 -1.62 -14.74 -22.41
C GLU A 324 -0.90 -14.89 -21.07
N GLY A 325 -1.02 -13.93 -20.15
CA GLY A 325 -0.34 -13.92 -18.85
C GLY A 325 1.06 -13.32 -18.91
N VAL A 326 1.37 -12.52 -19.92
CA VAL A 326 2.62 -11.78 -20.06
C VAL A 326 2.47 -10.42 -19.40
N LEU A 327 3.38 -10.11 -18.48
CA LEU A 327 3.42 -8.84 -17.76
C LEU A 327 4.37 -7.87 -18.47
N SER A 328 3.95 -6.63 -18.65
CA SER A 328 4.75 -5.57 -19.29
C SER A 328 4.65 -4.26 -18.52
N PRO A 329 5.71 -3.46 -18.43
CA PRO A 329 5.65 -2.15 -17.78
C PRO A 329 4.79 -1.18 -18.61
N LEU A 330 4.07 -0.29 -17.92
CA LEU A 330 3.29 0.78 -18.56
C LEU A 330 3.88 2.16 -18.25
N ASN A 331 3.98 2.48 -16.96
CA ASN A 331 4.50 3.74 -16.47
C ASN A 331 4.77 3.63 -14.96
N TYR A 332 5.34 4.64 -14.34
CA TYR A 332 5.54 4.66 -12.89
C TYR A 332 5.33 6.06 -12.32
N LEU A 333 5.36 6.17 -11.00
CA LEU A 333 5.51 7.42 -10.26
C LEU A 333 6.50 7.18 -9.13
N GLU A 334 7.65 7.86 -9.14
CA GLU A 334 8.48 8.03 -7.95
C GLU A 334 7.72 8.91 -6.95
N THR A 335 7.35 8.34 -5.81
CA THR A 335 6.46 8.99 -4.83
C THR A 335 7.22 9.83 -3.82
N GLY A 336 8.55 9.73 -3.78
CA GLY A 336 9.37 10.37 -2.73
C GLY A 336 9.28 9.69 -1.36
N PHE A 337 8.56 8.58 -1.25
CA PHE A 337 8.44 7.83 -0.01
C PHE A 337 8.30 6.33 -0.25
N SER A 338 8.92 5.53 0.61
CA SER A 338 8.86 4.07 0.52
C SER A 338 7.44 3.56 0.74
N ILE A 339 7.00 2.65 -0.13
CA ILE A 339 5.71 1.97 0.02
C ILE A 339 5.94 0.61 0.67
N TYR A 340 5.18 0.33 1.73
CA TYR A 340 5.14 -0.98 2.37
C TYR A 340 3.83 -1.70 1.98
N TYR A 341 3.03 -2.23 2.92
CA TYR A 341 1.70 -2.73 2.59
C TYR A 341 0.69 -1.59 2.36
N GLY A 342 1.11 -0.34 2.60
CA GLY A 342 0.29 0.85 2.51
C GLY A 342 0.02 1.30 1.08
N LEU A 343 -0.43 0.41 0.20
CA LEU A 343 -0.94 0.72 -1.12
C LEU A 343 -2.26 -0.02 -1.34
N ARG A 344 -3.29 0.70 -1.76
CA ARG A 344 -4.63 0.15 -2.01
C ARG A 344 -5.20 0.69 -3.30
N SER A 345 -5.72 -0.18 -4.17
CA SER A 345 -6.57 0.27 -5.27
C SER A 345 -8.02 0.41 -4.82
N HIS A 346 -8.69 1.44 -5.35
CA HIS A 346 -10.09 1.71 -5.10
C HIS A 346 -10.72 2.35 -6.34
N ASN A 347 -11.89 1.87 -6.75
CA ASN A 347 -12.60 2.42 -7.90
C ASN A 347 -13.83 3.19 -7.41
N ILE A 348 -14.10 4.37 -7.94
CA ILE A 348 -15.36 5.11 -7.75
C ILE A 348 -15.93 5.39 -9.14
N ASP A 349 -17.14 4.89 -9.40
CA ASP A 349 -17.78 4.88 -10.72
C ASP A 349 -16.87 4.28 -11.81
N SER A 350 -16.30 5.12 -12.67
CA SER A 350 -15.39 4.73 -13.76
C SER A 350 -13.96 5.21 -13.54
N THR A 351 -13.68 5.79 -12.37
CA THR A 351 -12.35 6.33 -12.04
C THR A 351 -11.64 5.43 -11.05
N ASP A 352 -10.46 4.98 -11.43
CA ASP A 352 -9.59 4.20 -10.57
C ASP A 352 -8.66 5.11 -9.78
N PHE A 353 -8.56 4.84 -8.50
CA PHE A 353 -7.67 5.50 -7.56
C PHE A 353 -6.68 4.50 -6.96
N LEU A 354 -5.51 5.02 -6.60
CA LEU A 354 -4.58 4.40 -5.67
C LEU A 354 -4.48 5.27 -4.42
N ILE A 355 -4.47 4.63 -3.26
CA ILE A 355 -4.20 5.29 -1.98
C ILE A 355 -2.90 4.71 -1.46
N ALA A 356 -1.93 5.57 -1.17
CA ALA A 356 -0.61 5.16 -0.70
C ALA A 356 -0.16 5.93 0.54
N GLY A 357 0.56 5.26 1.42
CA GLY A 357 1.25 5.85 2.56
C GLY A 357 2.58 5.16 2.80
N SER A 358 3.41 5.74 3.67
CA SER A 358 4.76 5.26 3.92
C SER A 358 4.96 4.66 5.30
N ASN A 359 5.82 3.64 5.38
CA ASN A 359 6.30 3.08 6.64
C ASN A 359 7.35 3.97 7.34
N ARG A 360 7.73 5.10 6.74
CA ARG A 360 8.55 6.15 7.33
C ARG A 360 7.88 6.80 8.54
N PHE A 361 8.62 6.93 9.63
CA PHE A 361 8.15 7.52 10.89
C PHE A 361 8.18 9.04 10.90
N ASP A 362 8.77 9.70 9.91
CA ASP A 362 8.79 11.15 9.79
C ASP A 362 7.67 11.70 8.88
N LEU A 363 7.05 10.85 8.06
CA LEU A 363 6.12 11.30 7.02
C LEU A 363 4.72 11.64 7.55
N HIS A 364 4.12 10.74 8.34
CA HIS A 364 2.75 10.86 8.88
C HIS A 364 1.69 11.35 7.87
N LYS A 365 1.77 10.89 6.62
CA LYS A 365 0.82 11.26 5.56
C LYS A 365 0.34 10.04 4.77
N VAL A 366 -0.89 10.16 4.27
CA VAL A 366 -1.48 9.31 3.23
C VAL A 366 -1.83 10.17 2.03
N ALA A 367 -1.67 9.65 0.83
CA ALA A 367 -1.96 10.33 -0.43
C ALA A 367 -2.90 9.50 -1.32
N SER A 368 -3.74 10.19 -2.08
CA SER A 368 -4.59 9.58 -3.11
C SER A 368 -4.12 9.99 -4.50
N TYR A 369 -4.20 9.07 -5.45
CA TYR A 369 -3.78 9.25 -6.83
C TYR A 369 -4.87 8.76 -7.76
N LYS A 370 -5.25 9.58 -8.73
CA LYS A 370 -6.08 9.15 -9.85
C LYS A 370 -5.21 8.43 -10.87
N VAL A 371 -5.65 7.25 -11.32
CA VAL A 371 -5.03 6.55 -12.44
C VAL A 371 -5.66 7.06 -13.73
N ALA A 372 -4.85 7.63 -14.62
CA ALA A 372 -5.34 8.16 -15.90
C ALA A 372 -4.26 8.08 -16.99
N PRO A 373 -4.63 8.20 -18.29
CA PRO A 373 -3.68 8.29 -19.38
C PRO A 373 -2.64 9.39 -19.15
N LYS A 374 -1.44 9.20 -19.71
CA LYS A 374 -0.38 10.23 -19.66
C LYS A 374 -0.85 11.48 -20.41
N ILE A 375 -0.69 12.64 -19.78
CA ILE A 375 -0.84 13.96 -20.39
C ILE A 375 0.47 14.31 -21.11
N ASP A 376 0.37 14.90 -22.30
CA ASP A 376 1.54 15.38 -23.03
C ASP A 376 2.06 16.69 -22.41
N THR A 377 3.29 16.62 -21.91
CA THR A 377 3.99 17.71 -21.25
C THR A 377 5.35 17.97 -21.89
N GLU A 378 5.58 17.46 -23.10
CA GLU A 378 6.85 17.66 -23.82
C GLU A 378 7.15 19.15 -24.01
N GLY A 379 8.37 19.56 -23.66
CA GLY A 379 8.81 20.95 -23.75
C GLY A 379 8.17 21.91 -22.72
N LYS A 380 7.34 21.41 -21.80
CA LYS A 380 6.74 22.17 -20.69
C LYS A 380 7.53 21.95 -19.40
N VAL A 381 7.39 22.86 -18.45
CA VAL A 381 7.85 22.69 -17.07
C VAL A 381 6.68 22.85 -16.11
N LEU A 382 6.78 22.19 -14.96
CA LEU A 382 5.79 22.27 -13.90
C LEU A 382 6.18 23.38 -12.91
N ARG A 383 5.27 24.32 -12.67
CA ARG A 383 5.43 25.39 -11.69
C ARG A 383 4.63 25.08 -10.45
N HIS A 384 5.27 25.23 -9.30
CA HIS A 384 4.66 25.16 -7.97
C HIS A 384 4.82 26.52 -7.31
N VAL A 385 3.71 27.26 -7.22
CA VAL A 385 3.68 28.60 -6.66
C VAL A 385 3.14 28.55 -5.24
N VAL A 386 3.89 29.08 -4.29
CA VAL A 386 3.53 29.15 -2.86
C VAL A 386 3.48 30.60 -2.44
N ASN A 387 2.30 31.07 -2.06
CA ASN A 387 2.10 32.41 -1.53
C ASN A 387 1.88 32.32 -0.02
N LEU A 388 2.62 33.13 0.73
CA LEU A 388 2.61 33.11 2.19
C LEU A 388 2.08 34.43 2.75
N LYS A 389 1.17 34.30 3.72
CA LYS A 389 0.77 35.35 4.64
C LYS A 389 1.36 35.01 6.00
N TYR A 390 2.17 35.91 6.56
CA TYR A 390 2.73 35.74 7.90
C TYR A 390 1.79 36.29 8.96
N LYS A 391 1.84 35.72 10.16
CA LYS A 391 1.10 36.23 11.31
C LYS A 391 1.58 37.63 11.70
N ALA A 392 0.70 38.43 12.29
CA ALA A 392 1.00 39.80 12.68
C ALA A 392 2.14 39.89 13.71
N GLU A 393 2.30 38.87 14.56
CA GLU A 393 3.35 38.77 15.57
C GLU A 393 4.69 38.20 15.05
N ALA A 394 4.77 37.80 13.78
CA ALA A 394 6.02 37.30 13.21
C ALA A 394 7.04 38.45 13.07
N SER A 395 8.19 38.32 13.76
CA SER A 395 9.27 39.31 13.66
C SER A 395 9.97 39.25 12.30
N GLU A 396 10.58 40.36 11.90
CA GLU A 396 11.38 40.46 10.66
C GLU A 396 12.46 39.37 10.61
N ALA A 397 13.17 39.12 11.72
CA ALA A 397 14.19 38.08 11.80
C ALA A 397 13.63 36.66 11.55
N GLN A 398 12.43 36.36 12.05
CA GLN A 398 11.76 35.07 11.78
C GLN A 398 11.36 34.93 10.31
N ILE A 399 10.91 36.03 9.69
CA ILE A 399 10.53 36.06 8.28
C ILE A 399 11.77 35.87 7.40
N GLU A 400 12.86 36.58 7.68
CA GLU A 400 14.16 36.42 6.98
C GLU A 400 14.70 34.99 7.10
N GLU A 401 14.63 34.41 8.29
CA GLU A 401 15.04 33.01 8.50
C GLU A 401 14.15 32.04 7.71
N ALA A 402 12.83 32.27 7.67
CA ALA A 402 11.90 31.45 6.91
C ALA A 402 12.18 31.53 5.40
N ILE A 403 12.40 32.73 4.87
CA ILE A 403 12.79 32.97 3.47
C ILE A 403 14.09 32.22 3.15
N LYS A 404 15.13 32.40 3.97
CA LYS A 404 16.42 31.73 3.78
C LYS A 404 16.25 30.21 3.78
N THR A 405 15.53 29.67 4.77
CA THR A 405 15.28 28.22 4.89
C THR A 405 14.53 27.70 3.66
N PHE A 406 13.56 28.45 3.13
CA PHE A 406 12.80 28.05 1.94
C PHE A 406 13.70 28.02 0.70
N ILE A 407 14.49 29.06 0.44
CA ILE A 407 15.36 29.11 -0.75
C ILE A 407 16.43 28.02 -0.72
N ASP A 408 17.02 27.80 0.47
CA ASP A 408 18.09 26.83 0.66
C ASP A 408 17.61 25.38 0.44
N ILE A 409 16.30 25.11 0.38
CA ILE A 409 15.77 23.75 0.18
C ILE A 409 16.23 23.10 -1.14
N LYS A 410 16.55 23.91 -2.17
CA LYS A 410 17.13 23.42 -3.42
C LYS A 410 18.49 22.74 -3.23
N ASN A 411 19.23 23.11 -2.17
CA ASN A 411 20.51 22.48 -1.86
C ASN A 411 20.34 21.04 -1.36
N ASP A 412 19.17 20.73 -0.79
CA ASP A 412 18.85 19.41 -0.24
C ASP A 412 18.00 18.55 -1.18
N ILE A 413 17.33 19.16 -2.17
CA ILE A 413 16.40 18.49 -3.09
C ILE A 413 16.81 18.82 -4.54
N PRO A 414 17.67 17.98 -5.16
CA PRO A 414 18.17 18.18 -6.53
C PRO A 414 17.07 18.24 -7.60
N GLU A 415 15.90 17.68 -7.33
CA GLU A 415 14.73 17.67 -8.22
C GLU A 415 14.14 19.06 -8.46
N ILE A 416 14.43 20.03 -7.59
CA ILE A 416 14.04 21.43 -7.78
C ILE A 416 14.96 22.04 -8.85
N ALA A 417 14.47 22.18 -10.08
CA ALA A 417 15.25 22.74 -11.19
C ALA A 417 15.62 24.21 -10.94
N SER A 418 14.66 25.01 -10.45
CA SER A 418 14.89 26.40 -10.03
C SER A 418 13.94 26.81 -8.92
N ILE A 419 14.35 27.80 -8.14
CA ILE A 419 13.51 28.46 -7.14
C ILE A 419 13.75 29.97 -7.25
N GLU A 420 12.67 30.73 -7.24
CA GLU A 420 12.68 32.19 -7.17
C GLU A 420 11.63 32.65 -6.17
N TRP A 421 11.81 33.83 -5.58
CA TRP A 421 10.85 34.40 -4.64
C TRP A 421 10.87 35.92 -4.69
N GLY A 422 9.83 36.55 -4.15
CA GLY A 422 9.77 38.01 -4.01
C GLY A 422 8.66 38.48 -3.09
N ILE A 423 8.70 39.79 -2.79
CA ILE A 423 7.69 40.48 -2.00
C ILE A 423 6.61 41.03 -2.94
N ASN A 424 5.34 40.92 -2.54
CA ASN A 424 4.22 41.48 -3.27
C ASN A 424 4.37 43.01 -3.45
N ASN A 425 4.31 43.46 -4.71
CA ASN A 425 4.33 44.87 -5.09
C ASN A 425 3.08 45.28 -5.91
N SER A 426 2.02 44.45 -5.92
CA SER A 426 0.77 44.82 -6.59
C SER A 426 0.00 45.86 -5.77
N THR A 427 -0.44 46.93 -6.44
CA THR A 427 -1.27 48.01 -5.88
C THR A 427 -2.76 47.80 -6.11
N GLU A 428 -3.18 46.66 -6.65
CA GLU A 428 -4.57 46.41 -7.07
C GLU A 428 -5.50 46.01 -5.92
N GLY A 429 -4.96 45.75 -4.72
CA GLY A 429 -5.75 45.41 -3.53
C GLY A 429 -6.28 43.97 -3.48
N ALA A 430 -5.91 43.13 -4.47
CA ALA A 430 -6.39 41.76 -4.59
C ALA A 430 -5.50 40.70 -3.90
N SER A 431 -4.40 41.09 -3.27
CA SER A 431 -3.41 40.17 -2.69
C SER A 431 -3.88 39.42 -1.44
N LYS A 432 -5.08 39.73 -0.89
CA LYS A 432 -5.68 39.05 0.27
C LYS A 432 -4.75 38.92 1.50
N GLY A 433 -3.80 39.84 1.66
CA GLY A 433 -2.82 39.83 2.74
C GLY A 433 -1.59 38.95 2.53
N PHE A 434 -1.49 38.21 1.41
CA PHE A 434 -0.27 37.50 1.05
C PHE A 434 0.83 38.50 0.68
N THR A 435 2.01 38.34 1.29
CA THR A 435 3.12 39.29 1.15
C THR A 435 4.32 38.71 0.43
N HIS A 436 4.50 37.38 0.43
CA HIS A 436 5.63 36.71 -0.20
C HIS A 436 5.14 35.64 -1.17
N SER A 437 5.82 35.52 -2.30
CA SER A 437 5.56 34.49 -3.30
C SER A 437 6.85 33.75 -3.62
N PHE A 438 6.77 32.42 -3.68
CA PHE A 438 7.84 31.52 -4.07
C PHE A 438 7.36 30.75 -5.30
N THR A 439 8.21 30.63 -6.32
CA THR A 439 7.94 29.81 -7.51
C THR A 439 9.05 28.78 -7.65
N LEU A 440 8.68 27.51 -7.54
CA LEU A 440 9.55 26.37 -7.80
C LEU A 440 9.27 25.83 -9.20
N THR A 441 10.32 25.43 -9.90
CA THR A 441 10.23 24.77 -11.20
C THR A 441 10.66 23.32 -11.06
N PHE A 442 9.84 22.43 -11.60
CA PHE A 442 10.12 21.01 -11.74
C PHE A 442 10.08 20.63 -13.23
N ASN A 443 10.90 19.65 -13.60
CA ASN A 443 10.90 19.12 -14.96
C ASN A 443 9.71 18.18 -15.22
N ASP A 444 9.22 17.53 -14.16
CA ASP A 444 8.12 16.57 -14.23
C ASP A 444 7.36 16.41 -12.90
N GLU A 445 6.35 15.54 -12.91
CA GLU A 445 5.53 15.25 -11.73
C GLU A 445 6.29 14.45 -10.66
N HIS A 446 7.28 13.63 -11.06
CA HIS A 446 8.12 12.87 -10.13
C HIS A 446 8.89 13.82 -9.21
N ALA A 447 9.54 14.82 -9.81
CA ALA A 447 10.29 15.84 -9.10
C ALA A 447 9.44 16.60 -8.07
N ARG A 448 8.18 16.93 -8.42
CA ARG A 448 7.24 17.55 -7.48
C ARG A 448 6.86 16.60 -6.34
N GLU A 449 6.55 15.35 -6.66
CA GLU A 449 6.16 14.38 -5.61
C GLU A 449 7.31 14.10 -4.65
N ILE A 450 8.54 13.95 -5.15
CA ILE A 450 9.74 13.83 -4.33
C ILE A 450 9.87 15.03 -3.41
N TYR A 451 9.81 16.25 -3.95
CA TYR A 451 9.85 17.49 -3.16
C TYR A 451 8.83 17.49 -2.00
N LEU A 452 7.57 17.19 -2.29
CA LEU A 452 6.47 17.32 -1.34
C LEU A 452 6.62 16.39 -0.12
N PHE A 453 7.19 15.20 -0.33
CA PHE A 453 7.37 14.17 0.69
C PHE A 453 8.83 14.00 1.15
N HIS A 454 9.73 14.88 0.67
CA HIS A 454 11.12 14.91 1.10
C HIS A 454 11.25 15.39 2.55
N LYS A 455 12.21 14.83 3.29
CA LYS A 455 12.46 15.20 4.69
C LYS A 455 12.74 16.70 4.85
N ALA A 456 13.57 17.30 3.98
CA ALA A 456 13.88 18.72 4.04
C ALA A 456 12.63 19.62 3.90
N HIS A 457 11.66 19.22 3.05
CA HIS A 457 10.39 19.94 2.93
C HIS A 457 9.52 19.77 4.19
N LEU A 458 9.48 18.57 4.78
CA LEU A 458 8.77 18.34 6.05
C LEU A 458 9.36 19.18 7.19
N ASP A 459 10.69 19.23 7.28
CA ASP A 459 11.42 20.03 8.27
C ASP A 459 11.16 21.53 8.06
N LEU A 460 11.16 22.01 6.80
CA LEU A 460 10.80 23.39 6.44
C LEU A 460 9.38 23.73 6.93
N VAL A 461 8.39 22.89 6.62
CA VAL A 461 7.00 23.11 7.04
C VAL A 461 6.88 23.10 8.57
N SER A 462 7.58 22.21 9.27
CA SER A 462 7.58 22.17 10.73
C SER A 462 8.22 23.41 11.36
N LYS A 463 9.29 23.93 10.75
CA LYS A 463 10.04 25.08 11.25
C LYS A 463 9.32 26.40 10.96
N VAL A 464 8.82 26.58 9.74
CA VAL A 464 8.24 27.84 9.26
C VAL A 464 6.73 27.91 9.53
N GLY A 465 6.02 26.79 9.50
CA GLY A 465 4.57 26.73 9.71
C GLY A 465 4.02 27.51 10.92
N PRO A 466 4.69 27.51 12.10
CA PRO A 466 4.21 28.25 13.26
C PRO A 466 4.05 29.77 13.08
N ILE A 467 4.78 30.40 12.15
CA ILE A 467 4.70 31.85 11.88
C ILE A 467 3.82 32.21 10.68
N ILE A 468 3.27 31.21 9.98
CA ILE A 468 2.40 31.40 8.82
C ILE A 468 0.95 31.51 9.27
N GLU A 469 0.25 32.53 8.78
CA GLU A 469 -1.18 32.74 8.98
C GLU A 469 -2.00 32.01 7.91
N ASP A 470 -1.58 32.10 6.65
CA ASP A 470 -2.27 31.48 5.52
C ASP A 470 -1.30 31.10 4.40
N VAL A 471 -1.67 30.09 3.61
CA VAL A 471 -0.90 29.55 2.48
C VAL A 471 -1.81 29.35 1.28
N PHE A 472 -1.45 29.93 0.14
CA PHE A 472 -2.11 29.68 -1.13
C PHE A 472 -1.14 29.04 -2.13
N VAL A 473 -1.45 27.81 -2.55
CA VAL A 473 -0.61 27.00 -3.44
C VAL A 473 -1.31 26.79 -4.78
N MET A 474 -0.55 26.90 -5.87
CA MET A 474 -1.03 26.57 -7.21
C MET A 474 0.05 25.84 -8.02
N ASP A 475 -0.34 24.74 -8.63
CA ASP A 475 0.49 23.98 -9.56
C ASP A 475 -0.02 24.16 -10.99
N TYR A 476 0.87 24.37 -11.96
CA TYR A 476 0.49 24.38 -13.38
C TYR A 476 1.65 24.01 -14.29
N TRP A 477 1.33 23.35 -15.41
CA TRP A 477 2.25 23.18 -16.52
C TRP A 477 2.29 24.46 -17.35
N THR A 478 3.48 24.90 -17.75
CA THR A 478 3.63 26.10 -18.59
C THR A 478 3.05 25.87 -20.00
N GLU A 479 2.29 26.83 -20.50
CA GLU A 479 1.89 26.96 -21.91
C GLU A 479 2.64 28.14 -22.54
N LYS A 480 2.93 28.09 -23.84
CA LYS A 480 3.66 29.14 -24.59
C LYS A 480 2.79 29.87 -25.60
#